data_AF-A0A8S8YXP1-F1
#
_entry.id   AF-A0A8S8YXP1-F1
#
_cell.length_a   1.000
_cell.length_b   1.000
_cell.length_c   1.000
_cell.angle_alpha   90.00
_cell.angle_beta   90.00
_cell.angle_gamma   90.00
#
_symmetry.space_group_name_H-M   'P 1'
#
loop_
_entity.id
_entity.type
_entity.pdbx_description
1 polymer ?
#
loop_
_entity_poly.entity_id
_entity_poly.type
_entity_poly.pdbx_seq_one_letter_code
_entity_poly.pdbx_strand_id
1 'polypeptide(L)' 'MIRSSDDNLELIKKLNELKKAGVISNKEFQKKETLLIKSNSKKINM' A
#
# COMPACT_ATOMS: atom_id res chain seq x y z
N MET A 1 -5.48 -3.16 17.00
CA MET A 1 -4.13 -3.12 16.39
C MET A 1 -3.99 -1.82 15.62
N ILE A 2 -3.13 -0.91 16.08
CA ILE A 2 -2.66 0.20 15.26
C ILE A 2 -1.73 -0.43 14.24
N ARG A 3 -2.07 -0.37 12.95
CA ARG A 3 -1.14 -0.74 11.87
C ARG A 3 0.12 0.09 12.06
N SER A 4 1.23 -0.57 12.35
CA SER A 4 2.52 0.08 12.46
C SER A 4 2.98 0.43 11.04
N SER A 5 3.77 1.49 10.88
CA SER A 5 4.30 1.89 9.56
C SER A 5 5.04 0.77 8.82
N ASP A 6 5.53 -0.23 9.57
CA ASP A 6 6.17 -1.45 9.08
C ASP A 6 5.21 -2.38 8.30
N ASP A 7 3.96 -2.55 8.78
CA ASP A 7 2.93 -3.36 8.13
C ASP A 7 2.59 -2.85 6.72
N ASN A 8 2.65 -1.53 6.53
CA ASN A 8 2.39 -0.92 5.22
C ASN A 8 3.53 -1.20 4.24
N LEU A 9 4.79 -1.23 4.71
CA LEU A 9 5.94 -1.55 3.87
C LEU A 9 5.92 -3.01 3.42
N GLU A 10 5.57 -3.94 4.32
CA GLU A 10 5.34 -5.34 3.96
C GLU A 10 4.22 -5.51 2.93
N LEU A 11 3.14 -4.74 3.09
CA LEU A 11 2.02 -4.80 2.15
C LEU A 11 2.39 -4.27 0.76
N ILE A 12 3.19 -3.21 0.69
CA ILE A 12 3.73 -2.70 -0.58
C ILE A 12 4.64 -3.76 -1.24
N LYS A 13 5.49 -4.44 -0.46
CA LYS A 13 6.34 -5.54 -0.97
C LYS A 13 5.50 -6.67 -1.57
N LYS A 14 4.46 -7.15 -0.86
CA LYS A 14 3.54 -8.18 -1.36
C LYS A 14 2.81 -7.74 -2.63
N LEU A 15 2.36 -6.49 -2.70
CA LEU A 15 1.74 -5.94 -3.92
C LEU A 15 2.73 -5.91 -5.10
N ASN A 16 4.01 -5.62 -4.85
CA ASN A 16 5.04 -5.62 -5.89
C ASN A 16 5.31 -7.04 -6.41
N GLU A 17 5.31 -8.06 -5.54
CA GLU A 17 5.41 -9.46 -5.96
C GLU A 17 4.22 -9.88 -6.82
N LEU A 18 2.99 -9.51 -6.42
CA LEU A 18 1.78 -9.78 -7.21
C LEU A 18 1.82 -9.08 -8.56
N LYS A 19 2.36 -7.86 -8.63
CA LYS A 19 2.56 -7.13 -9.89
C LYS A 19 3.54 -7.87 -10.80
N LYS A 20 4.68 -8.30 -10.24
CA LYS A 20 5.70 -9.06 -10.98
C LYS A 20 5.19 -10.42 -11.46
N ALA A 21 4.33 -11.06 -10.66
CA ALA A 21 3.65 -12.31 -11.00
C ALA A 21 2.52 -12.13 -12.02
N GLY A 22 2.20 -10.89 -12.43
CA GLY A 22 1.12 -10.61 -13.37
C GLY A 22 -0.30 -10.73 -12.78
N VAL A 23 -0.42 -10.91 -11.45
CA VAL A 23 -1.70 -11.05 -10.75
C VAL A 23 -2.44 -9.72 -10.65
N ILE A 24 -1.70 -8.61 -10.51
CA ILE A 24 -2.26 -7.26 -10.52
C ILE A 24 -1.59 -6.41 -11.60
N SER A 25 -2.36 -5.47 -12.16
CA SER A 25 -1.82 -4.50 -13.11
C SER A 25 -1.00 -3.41 -12.40
N ASN A 26 -0.13 -2.73 -13.15
CA ASN A 26 0.64 -1.60 -12.62
C ASN A 26 -0.28 -0.47 -12.09
N LYS A 27 -1.46 -0.29 -12.69
CA LYS A 27 -2.47 0.69 -12.25
C LYS A 27 -3.06 0.33 -10.88
N GLU A 28 -3.37 -0.95 -10.68
CA GLU A 28 -3.85 -1.47 -9.39
C GLU A 28 -2.78 -1.37 -8.30
N PHE A 29 -1.52 -1.65 -8.66
CA PHE A 29 -0.38 -1.47 -7.77
C PHE A 29 -0.24 0.00 -7.32
N GLN A 30 -0.19 0.94 -8.25
CA GLN A 30 -0.03 2.38 -7.92
C GLN A 30 -1.19 2.94 -7.10
N LYS A 31 -2.43 2.51 -7.38
CA LYS A 31 -3.61 2.93 -6.61
C LYS A 31 -3.51 2.48 -5.15
N LYS A 32 -3.11 1.22 -4.92
CA LYS A 32 -2.98 0.66 -3.58
C LYS A 32 -1.78 1.22 -2.82
N GLU A 33 -0.63 1.37 -3.48
CA GLU A 33 0.56 2.02 -2.90
C GLU A 33 0.24 3.45 -2.44
N THR A 34 -0.39 4.24 -3.31
CA THR A 34 -0.80 5.61 -2.99
C THR A 34 -1.79 5.66 -1.82
N LEU A 35 -2.75 4.73 -1.76
CA LEU A 35 -3.71 4.62 -0.66
C LEU A 35 -3.02 4.30 0.68
N LEU A 36 -2.03 3.40 0.67
CA LEU A 36 -1.30 3.00 1.87
C LEU A 36 -0.43 4.15 2.39
N ILE A 37 0.19 4.91 1.50
CA ILE A 37 0.97 6.10 1.85
C ILE A 37 0.06 7.24 2.33
N LYS A 38 -1.04 7.54 1.61
CA LYS A 38 -1.96 8.64 1.95
C LYS A 38 -2.82 8.38 3.19
N SER A 39 -3.11 7.12 3.52
CA SER A 39 -3.90 6.79 4.71
C SER A 39 -3.21 7.21 6.01
N ASN A 40 -1.89 7.39 6.01
CA ASN A 40 -1.13 7.93 7.13
C ASN A 40 -1.23 9.47 7.25
N SER A 41 -1.54 10.19 6.16
CA SER A 41 -1.62 11.66 6.15
C SER A 41 -3.04 12.20 6.42
N LYS A 42 -4.10 11.40 6.27
CA LYS A 42 -5.50 11.87 6.42
C LYS A 42 -6.06 11.76 7.85
N LYS A 43 -5.32 11.15 8.79
CA LYS A 43 -5.76 11.01 10.19
C LYS A 43 -5.44 12.20 11.10
N ILE A 44 -4.69 13.19 10.63
CA ILE A 44 -4.24 14.33 11.43
C ILE A 44 -5.11 15.61 11.31
N ASN A 45 -6.22 15.56 10.56
CA ASN A 45 -7.10 16.72 10.33
C ASN A 45 -8.59 16.42 10.58
N MET A 46 -8.95 15.84 11.73
CA MET A 46 -10.34 15.82 12.19
C MET A 46 -10.42 16.13 13.67
#